data_AF-Q7UMX4-F1
#
_entry.id   AF-Q7UMX4-F1
#
_cell.length_a   1.000
_cell.length_b   1.000
_cell.length_c   1.000
_cell.angle_alpha   90.00
_cell.angle_beta   90.00
_cell.angle_gamma   90.00
#
_symmetry.space_group_name_H-M   'P 1'
#
loop_
_entity.id
_entity.type
_entity.pdbx_description
1 polymer ?
#
loop_
_entity_poly.entity_id
_entity_poly.type
_entity_poly.pdbx_seq_one_letter_code
_entity_poly.pdbx_strand_id
1 'polypeptide(L)'
;MPGTSQQWIAGLFHEPAKFSTRHNLMYRTSFSVKALNTAILFIAFVTIGIVACQGQGFIVPPDDIGDLEIVEVKQLPVVDRSCGPRFGIVIANKSNRCVEDFHVTAIGSLGQALPHSPRTTVVAGQIPANGALQVEVSLPIETLAMGNRGGLIIGLQHLTVIIDSWDEFFECNEFNNRKCFSMDSLPIETVESVTIETTTEVVPEAATLQPTVQPNTAPAVNVAPQNGGITQPAPATSAVSPQDPLRSAIEQITPNGNNLSQ
;
A
#
# COMPACT_ATOMS: atom_id res chain seq x y z
N MET A 1 25.81 35.98 22.41
CA MET A 1 25.56 37.29 21.75
C MET A 1 24.05 37.49 21.69
N PRO A 2 23.49 38.53 22.34
CA PRO A 2 22.08 38.88 22.24
C PRO A 2 21.88 39.87 21.08
N GLY A 3 20.90 39.63 20.23
CA GLY A 3 20.59 40.47 19.07
C GLY A 3 19.09 40.74 18.98
N THR A 4 18.67 41.78 19.67
CA THR A 4 17.40 42.51 19.53
C THR A 4 17.20 43.04 18.11
N SER A 5 15.97 43.03 17.57
CA SER A 5 15.22 44.27 17.28
C SER A 5 13.83 43.99 16.70
N GLN A 6 12.81 44.52 17.36
CA GLN A 6 11.51 44.84 16.78
C GLN A 6 11.59 46.15 15.97
N GLN A 7 10.75 46.32 14.94
CA GLN A 7 10.14 47.59 14.49
C GLN A 7 9.09 47.30 13.39
N TRP A 8 7.79 47.48 13.65
CA TRP A 8 6.95 48.68 13.46
C TRP A 8 6.78 49.12 12.00
N ILE A 9 5.55 49.04 11.44
CA ILE A 9 4.90 50.15 10.70
C ILE A 9 3.38 50.06 10.90
N ALA A 10 2.84 50.99 11.68
CA ALA A 10 1.46 51.42 11.65
C ALA A 10 1.38 52.69 10.78
N GLY A 11 0.44 52.73 9.83
CA GLY A 11 0.24 53.85 8.92
C GLY A 11 -1.24 54.24 8.85
N LEU A 12 -1.68 55.04 9.81
CA LEU A 12 -2.89 55.86 9.74
C LEU A 12 -2.66 57.00 8.74
N PHE A 13 -3.56 57.16 7.77
CA PHE A 13 -3.79 58.46 7.14
C PHE A 13 -5.28 58.78 7.15
N HIS A 14 -5.57 59.92 7.77
CA HIS A 14 -6.84 60.59 7.89
C HIS A 14 -6.70 61.90 7.12
N GLU A 15 -7.61 62.22 6.19
CA GLU A 15 -8.28 63.53 6.05
C GLU A 15 -9.01 63.72 4.70
N PRO A 16 -9.98 64.66 4.62
CA PRO A 16 -11.17 64.55 3.77
C PRO A 16 -11.18 65.51 2.57
N ALA A 17 -12.09 65.26 1.63
CA ALA A 17 -12.58 66.30 0.73
C ALA A 17 -14.06 66.08 0.36
N LYS A 18 -14.89 67.06 0.72
CA LYS A 18 -16.26 67.26 0.23
C LYS A 18 -16.20 68.00 -1.12
N PHE A 19 -16.92 67.50 -2.13
CA PHE A 19 -17.66 68.33 -3.11
C PHE A 19 -18.59 67.41 -3.93
N SER A 20 -19.88 67.36 -3.63
CA SER A 20 -20.96 68.06 -4.35
C SER A 20 -20.91 67.92 -5.88
N THR A 21 -21.81 67.13 -6.47
CA THR A 21 -23.03 67.62 -7.16
C THR A 21 -23.74 66.48 -7.90
N ARG A 22 -25.07 66.52 -7.77
CA ARG A 22 -26.11 65.65 -8.31
C ARG A 22 -25.95 65.27 -9.78
N HIS A 23 -26.14 63.99 -10.10
CA HIS A 23 -26.87 63.57 -11.29
C HIS A 23 -27.81 62.41 -10.92
N ASN A 24 -29.11 62.71 -10.98
CA ASN A 24 -30.17 61.72 -11.00
C ASN A 24 -29.96 60.79 -12.19
N LEU A 25 -29.70 59.51 -11.94
CA LEU A 25 -29.88 58.48 -12.94
C LEU A 25 -30.78 57.40 -12.34
N MET A 26 -32.05 57.57 -12.66
CA MET A 26 -33.18 56.71 -12.36
C MET A 26 -33.00 55.39 -13.14
N TYR A 27 -32.15 54.49 -12.66
CA TYR A 27 -32.14 53.10 -13.15
C TYR A 27 -33.32 52.37 -12.53
N ARG A 28 -34.43 52.44 -13.27
CA ARG A 28 -35.59 51.55 -13.12
C ARG A 28 -35.09 50.11 -13.00
N THR A 29 -35.45 49.52 -11.87
CA THR A 29 -35.43 48.10 -11.58
C THR A 29 -36.26 47.33 -12.60
N SER A 30 -35.63 46.87 -13.67
CA SER A 30 -36.08 45.70 -14.41
C SER A 30 -35.26 44.51 -13.93
N PHE A 31 -35.48 44.12 -12.67
CA PHE A 31 -35.09 42.79 -12.23
C PHE A 31 -35.85 41.81 -13.11
N SER A 32 -35.14 41.21 -14.06
CA SER A 32 -35.71 40.24 -14.99
C SER A 32 -36.36 39.13 -14.17
N VAL A 33 -37.66 38.93 -14.35
CA VAL A 33 -38.43 37.84 -13.72
C VAL A 33 -37.75 36.47 -13.92
N LYS A 34 -36.92 36.34 -14.97
CA LYS A 34 -36.08 35.17 -15.23
C LYS A 34 -35.01 34.95 -14.16
N ALA A 35 -34.32 35.99 -13.70
CA ALA A 35 -33.28 35.88 -12.68
C ALA A 35 -33.85 35.51 -11.29
N LEU A 36 -35.05 36.03 -10.97
CA LEU A 36 -35.76 35.68 -9.74
C LEU A 36 -36.25 34.22 -9.78
N ASN A 37 -36.81 33.78 -10.91
CA ASN A 37 -37.24 32.38 -11.06
C ASN A 37 -36.07 31.39 -11.00
N THR A 38 -34.90 31.72 -11.55
CA THR A 38 -33.71 30.86 -11.45
C THR A 38 -33.16 30.79 -10.02
N ALA A 39 -33.13 31.91 -9.29
CA ALA A 39 -32.69 31.93 -7.90
C ALA A 39 -33.63 31.13 -6.98
N ILE A 40 -34.95 31.24 -7.18
CA ILE A 40 -35.95 30.45 -6.44
C ILE A 40 -35.79 28.96 -6.74
N LEU A 41 -35.54 28.58 -7.99
CA LEU A 41 -35.29 27.18 -8.36
C LEU A 41 -34.02 26.65 -7.67
N PHE A 42 -32.93 27.43 -7.66
CA PHE A 42 -31.68 27.05 -6.99
C PHE A 42 -31.86 26.87 -5.48
N ILE A 43 -32.58 27.79 -4.82
CA ILE A 43 -32.86 27.69 -3.38
C ILE A 43 -33.76 26.47 -3.10
N ALA A 44 -34.76 26.20 -3.95
CA ALA A 44 -35.60 25.01 -3.83
C ALA A 44 -34.81 23.71 -4.01
N PHE A 45 -33.89 23.64 -4.98
CA PHE A 45 -33.02 22.48 -5.17
C PHE A 45 -32.03 22.29 -4.03
N VAL A 46 -31.44 23.38 -3.51
CA VAL A 46 -30.54 23.32 -2.34
C VAL A 46 -31.30 22.89 -1.09
N THR A 47 -32.50 23.40 -0.85
CA THR A 47 -33.31 23.02 0.33
C THR A 47 -33.88 21.61 0.23
N ILE A 48 -34.39 21.19 -0.93
CA ILE A 48 -34.86 19.80 -1.14
C ILE A 48 -33.68 18.81 -1.10
N GLY A 49 -32.51 19.17 -1.62
CA GLY A 49 -31.29 18.36 -1.51
C GLY A 49 -30.83 18.18 -0.05
N ILE A 50 -30.94 19.23 0.77
CA ILE A 50 -30.62 19.15 2.21
C ILE A 50 -31.65 18.33 3.00
N VAL A 51 -32.95 18.39 2.63
CA VAL A 51 -34.02 17.67 3.33
C VAL A 51 -34.11 16.19 2.89
N ALA A 52 -33.74 15.84 1.67
CA ALA A 52 -33.69 14.45 1.20
C ALA A 52 -32.54 13.63 1.84
N CYS A 53 -31.59 14.29 2.50
CA CYS A 53 -30.54 13.65 3.29
C CYS A 53 -30.89 13.52 4.79
N GLN A 54 -32.17 13.68 5.18
CA GLN A 54 -32.66 13.23 6.50
C GLN A 54 -33.05 11.74 6.48
N GLY A 55 -32.32 10.94 5.71
CA GLY A 55 -32.32 9.50 5.90
C GLY A 55 -31.92 9.22 7.34
N GLN A 56 -32.66 8.34 8.01
CA GLN A 56 -32.40 7.92 9.38
C GLN A 56 -30.92 7.53 9.51
N GLY A 57 -30.10 8.46 10.01
CA GLY A 57 -28.68 8.24 10.17
C GLY A 57 -28.51 7.06 11.12
N PHE A 58 -27.79 6.04 10.68
CA PHE A 58 -27.33 5.00 11.59
C PHE A 58 -26.38 5.68 12.57
N ILE A 59 -26.84 5.88 13.81
CA ILE A 59 -26.00 6.43 14.87
C ILE A 59 -25.10 5.28 15.33
N VAL A 60 -23.86 5.30 14.88
CA VAL A 60 -22.80 4.45 15.44
C VAL A 60 -22.48 4.98 16.83
N PRO A 61 -22.56 4.16 17.89
CA PRO A 61 -22.08 4.53 19.22
C PRO A 61 -20.65 5.08 19.14
N PRO A 62 -20.31 6.16 19.86
CA PRO A 62 -18.96 6.73 19.82
C PRO A 62 -17.87 5.72 20.20
N ASP A 63 -18.20 4.74 21.04
CA ASP A 63 -17.28 3.69 21.47
C ASP A 63 -17.04 2.61 20.40
N ASP A 64 -17.85 2.58 19.33
CA ASP A 64 -17.70 1.64 18.22
C ASP A 64 -16.79 2.20 17.12
N ILE A 65 -16.49 3.51 17.14
CA ILE A 65 -15.62 4.18 16.18
C ILE A 65 -14.16 4.03 16.62
N GLY A 66 -13.37 3.32 15.81
CA GLY A 66 -11.95 3.10 16.02
C GLY A 66 -11.06 4.05 15.23
N ASP A 67 -9.76 3.75 15.24
CA ASP A 67 -8.77 4.37 14.34
C ASP A 67 -7.56 3.43 14.29
N LEU A 68 -7.34 2.78 13.16
CA LEU A 68 -6.10 2.07 12.87
C LEU A 68 -5.13 3.04 12.20
N GLU A 69 -3.83 2.81 12.38
CA GLU A 69 -2.84 3.62 11.67
C GLU A 69 -1.60 2.81 11.31
N ILE A 70 -1.14 2.97 10.08
CA ILE A 70 0.20 2.53 9.66
C ILE A 70 1.24 3.46 10.30
N VAL A 71 1.94 3.00 11.34
CA VAL A 71 2.93 3.83 12.04
C VAL A 71 4.29 3.78 11.37
N GLU A 72 4.73 2.59 10.97
CA GLU A 72 6.06 2.36 10.43
C GLU A 72 6.03 1.27 9.36
N VAL A 73 6.87 1.41 8.35
CA VAL A 73 7.15 0.36 7.37
C VAL A 73 8.65 0.25 7.20
N LYS A 74 9.18 -0.96 7.30
CA LYS A 74 10.59 -1.30 7.10
C LYS A 74 10.73 -2.43 6.10
N GLN A 75 11.79 -2.39 5.32
CA GLN A 75 12.18 -3.51 4.46
C GLN A 75 12.91 -4.55 5.32
N LEU A 76 12.45 -5.79 5.26
CA LEU A 76 13.06 -6.90 5.99
C LEU A 76 14.20 -7.51 5.17
N PRO A 77 15.17 -8.19 5.83
CA PRO A 77 16.23 -8.92 5.16
C PRO A 77 15.70 -9.95 4.18
N VAL A 78 16.38 -10.05 3.03
CA VAL A 78 16.13 -11.11 2.05
C VAL A 78 16.66 -12.43 2.61
N VAL A 79 15.76 -13.35 2.90
CA VAL A 79 16.09 -14.70 3.40
C VAL A 79 16.35 -15.66 2.25
N ASP A 80 15.58 -15.56 1.16
CA ASP A 80 15.74 -16.35 -0.05
C ASP A 80 15.61 -15.44 -1.29
N ARG A 81 16.53 -15.61 -2.24
CA ARG A 81 16.53 -14.89 -3.53
C ARG A 81 15.42 -15.36 -4.47
N SER A 82 14.81 -16.51 -4.20
CA SER A 82 13.64 -17.00 -4.92
C SER A 82 12.32 -16.35 -4.47
N CYS A 83 12.35 -15.59 -3.37
CA CYS A 83 11.19 -14.88 -2.85
C CYS A 83 11.23 -13.40 -3.25
N GLY A 84 10.05 -12.77 -3.33
CA GLY A 84 9.97 -11.33 -3.47
C GLY A 84 10.39 -10.59 -2.19
N PRO A 85 10.40 -9.24 -2.23
CA PRO A 85 10.78 -8.41 -1.10
C PRO A 85 9.79 -8.55 0.06
N ARG A 86 10.33 -8.49 1.27
CA ARG A 86 9.61 -8.63 2.55
C ARG A 86 9.56 -7.30 3.28
N PHE A 87 8.45 -7.02 3.94
CA PHE A 87 8.22 -5.79 4.67
C PHE A 87 7.62 -6.07 6.04
N GLY A 88 8.13 -5.35 7.04
CA GLY A 88 7.54 -5.28 8.37
C GLY A 88 6.71 -4.00 8.46
N ILE A 89 5.43 -4.14 8.74
CA ILE A 89 4.46 -3.05 8.80
C ILE A 89 3.99 -2.96 10.24
N VAL A 90 4.31 -1.87 10.94
CA VAL A 90 3.84 -1.63 12.31
C VAL A 90 2.54 -0.86 12.24
N ILE A 91 1.50 -1.43 12.83
CA ILE A 91 0.14 -0.91 12.83
C ILE A 91 -0.23 -0.61 14.28
N ALA A 92 -0.71 0.59 14.56
CA ALA A 92 -1.25 0.96 15.86
C ALA A 92 -2.78 0.96 15.82
N ASN A 93 -3.37 0.46 16.89
CA ASN A 93 -4.80 0.56 17.15
C ASN A 93 -5.01 1.69 18.16
N LYS A 94 -5.52 2.84 17.70
CA LYS A 94 -5.84 4.01 18.54
C LYS A 94 -7.27 4.01 19.07
N SER A 95 -7.99 2.91 18.87
CA SER A 95 -9.32 2.74 19.45
C SER A 95 -9.27 2.30 20.93
N ASN A 96 -10.41 2.42 21.60
CA ASN A 96 -10.66 1.93 22.96
C ASN A 96 -11.02 0.43 23.00
N ARG A 97 -11.08 -0.25 21.84
CA ARG A 97 -11.47 -1.66 21.69
C ARG A 97 -10.36 -2.46 21.04
N CYS A 98 -10.46 -3.77 21.20
CA CYS A 98 -9.60 -4.69 20.46
C CYS A 98 -10.05 -4.77 19.00
N VAL A 99 -9.09 -4.89 18.08
CA VAL A 99 -9.34 -5.13 16.65
C VAL A 99 -8.66 -6.44 16.26
N GLU A 100 -9.32 -7.25 15.46
CA GLU A 100 -8.83 -8.58 15.05
C GLU A 100 -9.30 -8.91 13.63
N ASP A 101 -8.61 -9.86 13.00
CA ASP A 101 -8.94 -10.43 11.69
C ASP A 101 -9.08 -9.42 10.54
N PHE A 102 -8.40 -8.28 10.65
CA PHE A 102 -8.41 -7.24 9.62
C PHE A 102 -7.34 -7.49 8.55
N HIS A 103 -7.55 -6.91 7.37
CA HIS A 103 -6.74 -7.18 6.19
C HIS A 103 -5.63 -6.14 5.99
N VAL A 104 -4.41 -6.62 5.81
CA VAL A 104 -3.24 -5.80 5.44
C VAL A 104 -2.82 -6.17 4.03
N THR A 105 -2.95 -5.22 3.10
CA THR A 105 -2.59 -5.39 1.70
C THR A 105 -1.36 -4.57 1.37
N ALA A 106 -0.32 -5.23 0.88
CA ALA A 106 0.84 -4.59 0.28
C ALA A 106 0.77 -4.70 -1.25
N ILE A 107 0.98 -3.60 -1.96
CA ILE A 107 0.95 -3.52 -3.42
C ILE A 107 2.29 -2.97 -3.89
N GLY A 108 2.94 -3.74 -4.75
CA GLY A 108 4.14 -3.27 -5.43
C GLY A 108 3.82 -2.56 -6.74
N SER A 109 4.40 -1.39 -6.98
CA SER A 109 4.24 -0.67 -8.25
C SER A 109 5.54 -0.09 -8.81
N LEU A 110 5.57 -0.03 -10.15
CA LEU A 110 6.50 0.77 -10.93
C LEU A 110 5.75 2.03 -11.39
N GLY A 111 5.90 3.13 -10.64
CA GLY A 111 5.04 4.30 -10.75
C GLY A 111 3.74 4.14 -9.95
N GLN A 112 2.59 4.47 -10.55
CA GLN A 112 1.29 4.39 -9.87
C GLN A 112 0.83 2.94 -9.70
N ALA A 113 0.14 2.65 -8.58
CA ALA A 113 -0.51 1.36 -8.38
C ALA A 113 -1.66 1.18 -9.38
N LEU A 114 -1.71 0.02 -10.04
CA LEU A 114 -2.70 -0.33 -11.05
C LEU A 114 -3.53 -1.54 -10.59
N PRO A 115 -4.70 -1.80 -11.20
CA PRO A 115 -5.51 -2.98 -10.87
C PRO A 115 -4.78 -4.32 -10.97
N HIS A 116 -3.75 -4.41 -11.80
CA HIS A 116 -2.94 -5.63 -11.98
C HIS A 116 -1.56 -5.55 -11.32
N SER A 117 -1.33 -4.54 -10.49
CA SER A 117 -0.09 -4.47 -9.71
C SER A 117 0.03 -5.71 -8.81
N PRO A 118 1.22 -6.33 -8.74
CA PRO A 118 1.48 -7.45 -7.86
C PRO A 118 1.21 -7.04 -6.41
N ARG A 119 0.46 -7.87 -5.69
CA ARG A 119 0.01 -7.58 -4.34
C ARG A 119 -0.04 -8.84 -3.49
N THR A 120 0.07 -8.66 -2.19
CA THR A 120 -0.16 -9.69 -1.19
C THR A 120 -1.08 -9.11 -0.12
N THR A 121 -2.09 -9.88 0.28
CA THR A 121 -2.97 -9.56 1.39
C THR A 121 -2.77 -10.61 2.48
N VAL A 122 -2.62 -10.17 3.72
CA VAL A 122 -2.53 -11.03 4.89
C VAL A 122 -3.61 -10.63 5.89
N VAL A 123 -4.12 -11.62 6.62
CA VAL A 123 -4.99 -11.38 7.78
C VAL A 123 -4.09 -11.11 8.97
N ALA A 124 -4.24 -9.93 9.57
CA ALA A 124 -3.51 -9.56 10.77
C ALA A 124 -4.18 -10.16 12.00
N GLY A 125 -3.35 -10.52 12.99
CA GLY A 125 -3.84 -10.97 14.27
C GLY A 125 -4.45 -9.83 15.09
N GLN A 126 -4.80 -10.18 16.33
CA GLN A 126 -5.41 -9.27 17.27
C GLN A 126 -4.45 -8.13 17.69
N ILE A 127 -4.94 -6.88 17.70
CA ILE A 127 -4.28 -5.71 18.29
C ILE A 127 -5.13 -5.22 19.47
N PRO A 128 -4.60 -5.25 20.70
CA PRO A 128 -5.32 -4.74 21.87
C PRO A 128 -5.61 -3.24 21.72
N ALA A 129 -6.58 -2.74 22.48
CA ALA A 129 -6.89 -1.31 22.54
C ALA A 129 -5.63 -0.51 22.89
N ASN A 130 -5.38 0.58 22.16
CA ASN A 130 -4.17 1.40 22.29
C ASN A 130 -2.84 0.65 22.09
N GLY A 131 -2.89 -0.52 21.44
CA GLY A 131 -1.76 -1.39 21.17
C GLY A 131 -1.15 -1.20 19.78
N ALA A 132 -0.11 -1.98 19.49
CA ALA A 132 0.48 -2.07 18.17
C ALA A 132 0.90 -3.50 17.83
N LEU A 133 0.93 -3.82 16.54
CA LEU A 133 1.35 -5.11 16.00
C LEU A 133 2.23 -4.90 14.78
N GLN A 134 3.33 -5.65 14.69
CA GLN A 134 4.12 -5.74 13.46
C GLN A 134 3.59 -6.90 12.62
N VAL A 135 3.14 -6.60 11.41
CA VAL A 135 2.70 -7.57 10.41
C VAL A 135 3.78 -7.71 9.36
N GLU A 136 4.13 -8.95 9.04
CA GLU A 136 5.06 -9.24 7.95
C GLU A 136 4.29 -9.54 6.65
N VAL A 137 4.70 -8.90 5.56
CA VAL A 137 4.16 -9.16 4.23
C VAL A 137 5.28 -9.43 3.23
N SER A 138 5.14 -10.51 2.47
CA SER A 138 6.03 -10.88 1.36
C SER A 138 5.34 -10.57 0.04
N LEU A 139 5.93 -9.72 -0.80
CA LEU A 139 5.41 -9.50 -2.13
C LEU A 139 5.79 -10.63 -3.09
N PRO A 140 5.05 -10.84 -4.18
CA PRO A 140 5.39 -11.82 -5.22
C PRO A 140 6.74 -11.51 -5.88
N ILE A 141 7.44 -12.52 -6.41
CA ILE A 141 8.77 -12.37 -7.02
C ILE A 141 8.75 -11.43 -8.23
N GLU A 142 7.61 -11.30 -8.91
CA GLU A 142 7.39 -10.42 -10.06
C GLU A 142 7.68 -8.96 -9.72
N THR A 143 7.60 -8.57 -8.44
CA THR A 143 7.98 -7.23 -7.98
C THR A 143 9.46 -6.92 -8.13
N LEU A 144 10.33 -7.92 -8.29
CA LEU A 144 11.75 -7.70 -8.57
C LEU A 144 12.01 -7.34 -10.05
N ALA A 145 11.04 -7.57 -10.93
CA ALA A 145 11.17 -7.41 -12.38
C ALA A 145 9.92 -6.81 -13.03
N MET A 146 9.52 -5.63 -12.57
CA MET A 146 8.30 -4.94 -13.01
C MET A 146 8.43 -4.17 -14.32
N GLY A 147 9.65 -3.94 -14.81
CA GLY A 147 9.87 -3.19 -16.04
C GLY A 147 11.24 -3.41 -16.66
N ASN A 148 11.47 -2.76 -17.81
CA ASN A 148 12.73 -2.82 -18.54
C ASN A 148 13.08 -1.43 -19.10
N ARG A 149 14.30 -0.97 -18.85
CA ARG A 149 14.84 0.25 -19.46
C ARG A 149 16.18 -0.05 -20.13
N GLY A 150 16.13 -0.29 -21.43
CA GLY A 150 17.33 -0.53 -22.23
C GLY A 150 18.06 -1.83 -21.89
N GLY A 151 17.32 -2.88 -21.52
CA GLY A 151 17.86 -4.18 -21.10
C GLY A 151 18.07 -4.32 -19.59
N LEU A 152 17.98 -3.21 -18.83
CA LEU A 152 18.03 -3.26 -17.37
C LEU A 152 16.64 -3.58 -16.80
N ILE A 153 16.57 -4.68 -16.05
CA ILE A 153 15.37 -5.03 -15.28
C ILE A 153 15.18 -3.98 -14.18
N ILE A 154 13.97 -3.44 -14.11
CA ILE A 154 13.55 -2.49 -13.08
C ILE A 154 12.58 -3.21 -12.15
N GLY A 155 12.91 -3.22 -10.85
CA GLY A 155 12.02 -3.74 -9.83
C GLY A 155 11.00 -2.72 -9.34
N LEU A 156 10.38 -3.07 -8.22
CA LEU A 156 9.53 -2.24 -7.39
C LEU A 156 10.16 -0.87 -7.11
N GLN A 157 9.41 0.21 -7.33
CA GLN A 157 9.81 1.57 -6.94
C GLN A 157 8.96 2.13 -5.81
N HIS A 158 7.67 1.75 -5.76
CA HIS A 158 6.74 2.22 -4.74
C HIS A 158 6.01 1.08 -4.07
N LEU A 159 5.99 1.10 -2.74
CA LEU A 159 5.19 0.21 -1.92
C LEU A 159 3.95 0.96 -1.44
N THR A 160 2.76 0.51 -1.84
CA THR A 160 1.51 0.97 -1.23
C THR A 160 1.06 -0.03 -0.19
N VAL A 161 0.84 0.43 1.04
CA VAL A 161 0.27 -0.36 2.13
C VAL A 161 -1.13 0.16 2.41
N ILE A 162 -2.08 -0.77 2.52
CA ILE A 162 -3.47 -0.51 2.88
C ILE A 162 -3.83 -1.45 4.03
N ILE A 163 -4.30 -0.90 5.14
CA ILE A 163 -4.90 -1.65 6.25
C ILE A 163 -6.41 -1.45 6.22
N ASP A 164 -7.15 -2.40 6.79
CA ASP A 164 -8.60 -2.51 6.64
C ASP A 164 -9.07 -2.30 5.19
N SER A 165 -8.43 -3.00 4.26
CA SER A 165 -8.72 -2.80 2.83
C SER A 165 -10.14 -3.19 2.41
N TRP A 166 -10.91 -3.80 3.31
CA TRP A 166 -12.30 -4.20 3.08
C TRP A 166 -13.31 -3.24 3.73
N ASP A 167 -12.84 -2.21 4.43
CA ASP A 167 -13.69 -1.17 5.04
C ASP A 167 -14.67 -1.80 6.07
N GLU A 168 -14.16 -2.74 6.88
CA GLU A 168 -14.94 -3.52 7.85
C GLU A 168 -15.09 -2.79 9.18
N PHE A 169 -14.19 -1.85 9.49
CA PHE A 169 -14.19 -1.07 10.71
C PHE A 169 -14.64 0.37 10.45
N PHE A 170 -15.49 0.89 11.33
CA PHE A 170 -15.80 2.32 11.31
C PHE A 170 -14.67 3.09 11.98
N GLU A 171 -13.93 3.88 11.21
CA GLU A 171 -12.80 4.63 11.72
C GLU A 171 -13.00 6.15 11.68
N CYS A 172 -12.33 6.85 12.60
CA CYS A 172 -12.34 8.31 12.61
C CYS A 172 -11.62 8.92 11.41
N ASN A 173 -10.65 8.20 10.82
CA ASN A 173 -9.79 8.73 9.79
C ASN A 173 -9.34 7.68 8.75
N GLU A 174 -10.14 7.43 7.73
CA GLU A 174 -9.79 6.47 6.65
C GLU A 174 -8.53 6.80 5.82
N PHE A 175 -7.91 7.96 6.02
CA PHE A 175 -6.74 8.38 5.23
C PHE A 175 -5.42 7.88 5.81
N ASN A 176 -5.34 7.56 7.11
CA ASN A 176 -4.12 6.99 7.72
C ASN A 176 -4.00 5.48 7.45
N ASN A 177 -5.08 4.84 6.99
CA ASN A 177 -5.14 3.44 6.58
C ASN A 177 -4.42 3.11 5.28
N ARG A 178 -4.02 4.14 4.52
CA ARG A 178 -3.26 3.96 3.28
C ARG A 178 -2.05 4.86 3.24
N LYS A 179 -0.89 4.26 2.97
CA LYS A 179 0.37 5.01 2.79
C LYS A 179 1.12 4.45 1.58
N CYS A 180 1.75 5.34 0.83
CA CYS A 180 2.60 4.98 -0.30
C CYS A 180 4.02 5.45 -0.02
N PHE A 181 4.97 4.53 -0.11
CA PHE A 181 6.36 4.73 0.20
C PHE A 181 7.20 4.57 -1.05
N SER A 182 8.20 5.43 -1.23
CA SER A 182 9.28 5.16 -2.17
C SER A 182 10.19 4.08 -1.58
N MET A 183 10.64 3.11 -2.37
CA MET A 183 11.58 2.09 -1.87
C MET A 183 12.85 2.71 -1.29
N ASP A 184 13.35 3.80 -1.88
CA ASP A 184 14.54 4.51 -1.40
C ASP A 184 14.34 5.21 -0.04
N SER A 185 13.09 5.36 0.40
CA SER A 185 12.74 6.01 1.67
C SER A 185 12.54 5.01 2.82
N LEU A 186 12.45 3.72 2.52
CA LEU A 186 12.18 2.71 3.53
C LEU A 186 13.48 2.32 4.27
N PRO A 187 13.47 2.31 5.62
CA PRO A 187 14.59 1.78 6.37
C PRO A 187 14.71 0.28 6.10
N ILE A 188 15.94 -0.20 5.93
CA ILE A 188 16.25 -1.63 5.82
C ILE A 188 16.61 -2.12 7.22
N GLU A 189 15.87 -3.10 7.71
CA GLU A 189 16.20 -3.77 8.96
C GLU A 189 17.48 -4.58 8.77
N THR A 190 18.51 -4.22 9.54
CA THR A 190 19.80 -4.93 9.50
C THR A 190 19.74 -6.08 10.50
N VAL A 191 20.09 -7.28 10.04
CA VAL A 191 20.31 -8.41 10.97
C VAL A 191 21.59 -8.11 11.71
N GLU A 192 21.51 -7.65 12.96
CA GLU A 192 22.65 -7.70 13.85
C GLU A 192 23.00 -9.18 14.05
N SER A 193 24.12 -9.61 13.47
CA SER A 193 24.66 -10.93 13.73
C SER A 193 25.08 -10.97 15.19
N VAL A 194 24.27 -11.61 16.04
CA VAL A 194 24.66 -11.95 17.41
C VAL A 194 25.92 -12.81 17.31
N THR A 195 27.07 -12.21 17.58
CA THR A 195 28.33 -12.93 17.74
C THR A 195 28.20 -13.66 19.08
N ILE A 196 27.87 -14.95 19.03
CA ILE A 196 27.93 -15.79 20.22
C ILE A 196 29.40 -15.93 20.58
N GLU A 197 29.89 -15.09 21.49
CA GLU A 197 31.14 -15.33 22.19
C GLU A 197 30.97 -16.63 22.98
N THR A 198 31.48 -17.72 22.43
CA THR A 198 31.53 -19.02 23.09
C THR A 198 32.50 -18.89 24.26
N THR A 199 31.99 -18.50 25.42
CA THR A 199 32.73 -18.58 26.68
C THR A 199 32.95 -20.07 26.95
N THR A 200 34.18 -20.52 26.70
CA THR A 200 34.61 -21.87 27.06
C THR A 200 34.77 -21.90 28.57
N GLU A 201 33.73 -22.34 29.28
CA GLU A 201 33.79 -22.61 30.71
C GLU A 201 34.65 -23.87 30.94
N VAL A 202 35.86 -23.67 31.45
CA VAL A 202 36.76 -24.75 31.85
C VAL A 202 36.22 -25.35 33.16
N VAL A 203 35.57 -26.51 33.06
CA VAL A 203 35.15 -27.33 34.21
C VAL A 203 36.40 -27.94 34.88
N PRO A 204 36.57 -27.84 36.21
CA PRO A 204 37.61 -28.58 36.93
C PRO A 204 37.21 -30.05 37.13
N GLU A 205 38.18 -30.91 36.84
CA GLU A 205 38.23 -32.35 36.96
C GLU A 205 37.94 -32.87 38.39
N ALA A 206 37.03 -33.83 38.51
CA ALA A 206 36.92 -34.71 39.68
C ALA A 206 36.54 -36.14 39.23
N ALA A 207 37.22 -37.11 39.84
CA ALA A 207 37.45 -38.46 39.33
C ALA A 207 36.28 -39.45 39.45
N THR A 208 36.25 -40.35 38.44
CA THR A 208 35.90 -41.79 38.45
C THR A 208 34.65 -42.29 39.18
N LEU A 209 33.78 -42.99 38.43
CA LEU A 209 33.56 -44.44 38.53
C LEU A 209 32.80 -44.96 37.29
N GLN A 210 33.29 -46.07 36.71
CA GLN A 210 32.68 -46.84 35.62
C GLN A 210 31.38 -47.54 36.10
N PRO A 211 30.45 -47.90 35.20
CA PRO A 211 30.48 -49.26 34.67
C PRO A 211 30.16 -49.42 33.18
N THR A 212 30.82 -50.43 32.64
CA THR A 212 30.74 -51.09 31.33
C THR A 212 29.32 -51.44 30.89
N VAL A 213 28.89 -50.97 29.70
CA VAL A 213 27.99 -51.73 28.81
C VAL A 213 28.42 -51.51 27.35
N GLN A 214 28.46 -52.64 26.64
CA GLN A 214 29.03 -52.96 25.33
C GLN A 214 28.30 -52.29 24.14
N PRO A 215 28.99 -52.09 22.99
CA PRO A 215 28.47 -51.32 21.86
C PRO A 215 27.67 -52.20 20.89
N ASN A 216 26.51 -51.70 20.45
CA ASN A 216 25.83 -52.23 19.27
C ASN A 216 25.96 -51.27 18.09
N THR A 217 26.67 -51.77 17.09
CA THR A 217 26.98 -51.17 15.81
C THR A 217 25.74 -51.11 14.94
N ALA A 218 25.40 -49.92 14.44
CA ALA A 218 24.52 -49.75 13.28
C ALA A 218 25.05 -48.60 12.42
N PRO A 219 25.55 -48.84 11.19
CA PRO A 219 25.90 -47.78 10.27
C PRO A 219 24.64 -47.20 9.62
N ALA A 220 24.41 -45.90 9.78
CA ALA A 220 23.47 -45.17 8.93
C ALA A 220 24.07 -45.06 7.52
N VAL A 221 23.40 -45.71 6.57
CA VAL A 221 23.72 -45.69 5.14
C VAL A 221 23.49 -44.27 4.61
N ASN A 222 24.58 -43.63 4.22
CA ASN A 222 24.59 -42.38 3.47
C ASN A 222 24.16 -42.68 2.01
N VAL A 223 22.90 -42.38 1.65
CA VAL A 223 22.43 -42.45 0.27
C VAL A 223 22.62 -41.08 -0.38
N ALA A 224 23.71 -40.93 -1.13
CA ALA A 224 23.89 -39.84 -2.07
C ALA A 224 22.94 -40.03 -3.28
N PRO A 225 22.31 -38.97 -3.81
CA PRO A 225 21.63 -39.04 -5.11
C PRO A 225 22.67 -39.25 -6.20
N GLN A 226 22.52 -40.34 -6.95
CA GLN A 226 23.38 -40.65 -8.09
C GLN A 226 23.16 -39.64 -9.22
N ASN A 227 24.29 -39.15 -9.69
CA ASN A 227 24.50 -38.34 -10.88
C ASN A 227 24.09 -39.16 -12.13
N GLY A 228 22.87 -38.93 -12.63
CA GLY A 228 22.38 -39.49 -13.89
C GLY A 228 22.78 -38.60 -15.07
N GLY A 229 23.85 -38.96 -15.75
CA GLY A 229 24.30 -38.31 -16.97
C GLY A 229 23.38 -38.56 -18.17
N ILE A 230 23.13 -37.47 -18.90
CA ILE A 230 23.03 -37.33 -20.36
C ILE A 230 22.13 -38.32 -21.14
N THR A 231 20.96 -37.82 -21.54
CA THR A 231 20.37 -38.13 -22.86
C THR A 231 19.94 -36.82 -23.53
N GLN A 232 20.70 -36.44 -24.55
CA GLN A 232 20.43 -35.40 -25.52
C GLN A 232 19.16 -35.75 -26.34
N PRO A 233 18.15 -34.88 -26.46
CA PRO A 233 17.06 -35.10 -27.39
C PRO A 233 17.53 -34.86 -28.83
N ALA A 234 17.34 -35.85 -29.69
CA ALA A 234 17.50 -35.73 -31.13
C ALA A 234 16.47 -34.73 -31.73
N PRO A 235 16.77 -34.10 -32.88
CA PRO A 235 15.91 -33.08 -33.47
C PRO A 235 14.60 -33.70 -33.97
N ALA A 236 13.48 -33.15 -33.50
CA ALA A 236 12.15 -33.55 -33.94
C ALA A 236 11.94 -33.12 -35.40
N THR A 237 11.78 -34.12 -36.26
CA THR A 237 11.14 -34.05 -37.57
C THR A 237 9.81 -33.29 -37.50
N SER A 238 9.64 -32.36 -38.42
CA SER A 238 8.40 -31.63 -38.70
C SER A 238 7.23 -32.59 -38.91
N ALA A 239 6.40 -32.76 -37.88
CA ALA A 239 5.06 -33.32 -38.00
C ALA A 239 4.06 -32.15 -37.93
N VAL A 240 3.50 -31.84 -39.09
CA VAL A 240 2.35 -30.94 -39.26
C VAL A 240 1.19 -31.52 -38.45
N SER A 241 0.74 -30.80 -37.43
CA SER A 241 -0.49 -31.11 -36.70
C SER A 241 -1.49 -29.95 -36.83
N PRO A 242 -2.80 -30.23 -36.94
CA PRO A 242 -3.78 -29.26 -37.43
C PRO A 242 -4.34 -28.37 -36.32
N GLN A 243 -4.49 -27.10 -36.65
CA GLN A 243 -5.41 -26.12 -36.05
C GLN A 243 -5.20 -25.77 -34.57
N ASP A 244 -4.38 -24.74 -34.36
CA ASP A 244 -4.36 -23.93 -33.15
C ASP A 244 -5.56 -22.95 -33.17
N PRO A 245 -6.58 -23.13 -32.30
CA PRO A 245 -7.80 -22.33 -32.30
C PRO A 245 -7.56 -20.85 -31.94
N LEU A 246 -6.39 -20.49 -31.39
CA LEU A 246 -6.05 -19.12 -31.06
C LEU A 246 -5.71 -18.27 -32.30
N ARG A 247 -5.28 -18.90 -33.40
CA ARG A 247 -4.98 -18.17 -34.65
C ARG A 247 -6.23 -17.70 -35.38
N SER A 248 -7.36 -18.42 -35.26
CA SER A 248 -8.63 -18.02 -35.88
C SER A 248 -9.30 -16.82 -35.18
N ALA A 249 -8.98 -16.54 -33.92
CA ALA A 249 -9.53 -15.39 -33.21
C ALA A 249 -8.89 -14.05 -33.63
N ILE A 250 -7.64 -14.08 -34.10
CA ILE A 250 -6.91 -12.86 -34.49
C ILE A 250 -7.33 -12.38 -35.89
N GLU A 251 -7.74 -13.27 -36.79
CA GLU A 251 -8.23 -12.88 -38.12
C GLU A 251 -9.64 -12.28 -38.09
N GLN A 252 -10.44 -12.50 -37.04
CA GLN A 252 -11.79 -11.94 -36.92
C GLN A 252 -11.85 -10.49 -36.42
N ILE A 253 -10.74 -9.91 -35.95
CA ILE A 253 -10.72 -8.56 -35.34
C ILE A 253 -10.17 -7.49 -36.29
N THR A 254 -9.81 -7.83 -37.53
CA THR A 254 -9.39 -6.80 -38.51
C THR A 254 -10.61 -6.32 -39.31
N PRO A 255 -11.11 -5.08 -39.11
CA PRO A 255 -12.17 -4.55 -39.96
C PRO A 255 -11.56 -4.21 -41.32
N ASN A 256 -12.16 -4.74 -42.39
CA ASN A 256 -11.89 -4.36 -43.77
C ASN A 256 -12.25 -2.88 -43.99
N GLY A 257 -11.29 -1.99 -43.72
CA GLY A 257 -11.33 -0.60 -44.16
C GLY A 257 -10.82 -0.50 -45.58
N ASN A 258 -11.66 -0.85 -46.57
CA ASN A 258 -11.46 -0.43 -47.96
C ASN A 258 -12.81 -0.47 -48.70
N ASN A 259 -13.54 0.63 -48.64
CA ASN A 259 -14.48 1.03 -49.69
C ASN A 259 -14.72 2.53 -49.61
N LEU A 260 -13.87 3.29 -50.30
CA LEU A 260 -14.18 4.63 -50.77
C LEU A 260 -13.74 4.69 -52.23
N SER A 261 -14.70 4.48 -53.12
CA SER A 261 -14.61 4.82 -54.53
C SER A 261 -16.00 5.19 -55.01
N GLN A 262 -16.06 6.39 -55.60
CA GLN A 262 -17.17 7.09 -56.28
C GLN A 262 -18.04 8.00 -55.41
#